data_AF-A0AAV3T2Y4-F1
#
_entry.id   AF-A0AAV3T2Y4-F1
#
_cell.length_a   1.000
_cell.length_b   1.000
_cell.length_c   1.000
_cell.angle_alpha   90.00
_cell.angle_beta   90.00
_cell.angle_gamma   90.00
#
_symmetry.space_group_name_H-M   'P 1'
#
loop_
_entity.id
_entity.type
_entity.pdbx_description
1 polymer ?
#
loop_
_entity_poly.entity_id
_entity_poly.type
_entity_poly.pdbx_seq_one_letter_code
_entity_poly.pdbx_strand_id
1 'polypeptide(L)'
;MAFPSSLTTALTSRPKQLLGAGFGLLGTGHFAFWTQSSAALSDAVAAGDYAAAIAPLSEYAAGHPAYLLAVLAGIALVWAQ
;
A
#
# COMPACT_ATOMS: atom_id res chain seq x y z
N MET A 1 -4.40 -19.50 24.47
CA MET A 1 -4.30 -18.63 23.28
C MET A 1 -5.68 -18.09 22.96
N ALA A 2 -6.00 -16.87 23.42
CA ALA A 2 -7.28 -16.19 23.18
C ALA A 2 -7.17 -15.27 21.95
N PHE A 3 -6.88 -15.85 20.79
CA PHE A 3 -6.84 -15.11 19.52
C PHE A 3 -8.23 -14.85 18.88
N PRO A 4 -9.24 -15.74 18.99
CA PRO A 4 -10.49 -15.49 18.29
C PRO A 4 -11.30 -14.34 18.92
N SER A 5 -11.29 -14.18 20.25
CA SER A 5 -12.05 -13.11 20.90
C SER A 5 -11.52 -11.71 20.57
N SER A 6 -10.21 -11.50 20.53
CA SER A 6 -9.62 -10.18 20.22
C SER A 6 -9.79 -9.78 18.76
N LEU A 7 -9.65 -10.72 17.82
CA LEU A 7 -9.87 -10.44 16.40
C LEU A 7 -11.34 -10.18 16.10
N THR A 8 -12.26 -10.98 16.64
CA THR A 8 -13.71 -10.76 16.48
C THR A 8 -14.18 -9.46 17.13
N THR A 9 -13.63 -9.08 18.29
CA THR A 9 -13.89 -7.78 18.92
C THR A 9 -13.30 -6.63 18.09
N ALA A 10 -12.12 -6.76 17.51
CA ALA A 10 -11.56 -5.75 16.60
C ALA A 10 -12.43 -5.58 15.35
N LEU A 11 -12.87 -6.69 14.75
CA LEU A 11 -13.76 -6.74 13.57
C LEU A 11 -15.09 -6.02 13.81
N THR A 12 -15.66 -6.17 15.00
CA THR A 12 -16.95 -5.57 15.35
C THR A 12 -16.84 -4.13 15.86
N SER A 13 -15.75 -3.79 16.55
CA SER A 13 -15.57 -2.45 17.14
C SER A 13 -15.02 -1.41 16.19
N ARG A 14 -14.23 -1.81 15.19
CA ARG A 14 -13.43 -0.91 14.34
C ARG A 14 -13.44 -1.30 12.85
N PRO A 15 -14.63 -1.52 12.25
CA PRO A 15 -14.73 -2.04 10.88
C PRO A 15 -14.09 -1.11 9.84
N LYS A 16 -14.23 0.22 9.99
CA LYS A 16 -13.59 1.20 9.09
C LYS A 16 -12.06 1.11 9.13
N GLN A 17 -11.48 0.99 10.32
CA GLN A 17 -10.02 0.91 10.49
C GLN A 17 -9.46 -0.40 9.93
N LEU A 18 -10.21 -1.49 10.03
CA LEU A 18 -9.82 -2.77 9.43
C LEU A 18 -9.94 -2.78 7.91
N LEU A 19 -11.02 -2.21 7.35
CA LEU A 19 -11.11 -1.98 5.91
C LEU A 19 -9.98 -1.09 5.42
N GLY A 20 -9.67 -0.03 6.18
CA GLY A 20 -8.60 0.89 5.87
C GLY A 20 -7.23 0.20 5.86
N ALA A 21 -6.95 -0.63 6.87
CA ALA A 21 -5.75 -1.45 6.91
C ALA A 21 -5.67 -2.44 5.74
N GLY A 22 -6.79 -3.08 5.38
CA GLY A 22 -6.88 -3.98 4.22
C GLY A 22 -6.53 -3.28 2.91
N PHE A 23 -7.11 -2.11 2.65
CA PHE A 23 -6.78 -1.32 1.46
C PHE A 23 -5.32 -0.86 1.46
N GLY A 24 -4.79 -0.44 2.61
CA GLY A 24 -3.38 -0.10 2.76
C GLY A 24 -2.45 -1.26 2.43
N LEU A 25 -2.75 -2.46 2.94
CA LEU A 25 -1.97 -3.68 2.67
C LEU A 25 -2.03 -4.10 1.20
N LEU A 26 -3.19 -4.02 0.56
CA LEU A 26 -3.33 -4.35 -0.86
C LEU A 26 -2.53 -3.37 -1.74
N GLY A 27 -2.64 -2.06 -1.48
CA GLY A 27 -1.94 -1.06 -2.25
C GLY A 27 -0.42 -1.14 -2.09
N THR A 28 0.06 -1.22 -0.84
CA THR A 28 1.50 -1.33 -0.55
C THR A 28 2.08 -2.69 -0.96
N GLY A 29 1.33 -3.76 -0.78
CA GLY A 29 1.72 -5.11 -1.18
C GLY A 29 1.87 -5.25 -2.70
N HIS A 30 0.93 -4.70 -3.47
CA HIS A 30 1.05 -4.65 -4.93
C HIS A 30 2.27 -3.84 -5.35
N PHE A 31 2.48 -2.66 -4.76
CA PHE A 31 3.66 -1.84 -5.06
C PHE A 31 4.96 -2.60 -4.79
N ALA A 32 5.09 -3.23 -3.63
CA ALA A 32 6.26 -4.02 -3.25
C ALA A 32 6.47 -5.26 -4.13
N PHE A 33 5.41 -5.83 -4.70
CA PHE A 33 5.52 -6.88 -5.70
C PHE A 33 6.01 -6.33 -7.04
N TRP A 34 5.44 -5.20 -7.49
CA TRP A 34 5.84 -4.56 -8.74
C TRP A 34 7.30 -4.11 -8.72
N THR A 35 7.82 -3.58 -7.60
CA THR A 35 9.23 -3.15 -7.52
C THR A 35 10.22 -4.28 -7.80
N GLN A 36 9.86 -5.53 -7.52
CA GLN A 36 10.69 -6.71 -7.84
C GLN A 36 10.81 -6.96 -9.35
N SER A 37 9.88 -6.43 -10.14
CA SER A 37 9.87 -6.54 -11.60
C SER A 37 10.50 -5.34 -12.32
N SER A 38 10.81 -4.25 -11.60
CA SER A 38 11.28 -2.99 -12.20
C SER A 38 12.79 -2.81 -12.01
N ALA A 39 13.56 -3.32 -12.99
CA ALA A 39 15.02 -3.13 -13.02
C ALA A 39 15.41 -1.65 -13.05
N ALA A 40 14.68 -0.81 -13.78
CA ALA A 40 14.93 0.62 -13.85
C ALA A 40 14.83 1.31 -12.48
N LEU A 41 13.84 0.92 -11.66
CA LEU A 41 13.71 1.45 -10.30
C LEU A 41 14.83 0.93 -9.39
N SER A 42 15.13 -0.37 -9.44
CA SER A 42 16.19 -0.95 -8.60
C SER A 42 17.56 -0.35 -8.90
N ASP A 43 17.88 -0.15 -10.18
CA ASP A 43 19.16 0.40 -10.61
C ASP A 43 19.30 1.86 -10.18
N ALA A 44 18.25 2.67 -10.36
CA ALA A 44 18.22 4.06 -9.93
C ALA A 44 18.42 4.20 -8.41
N VAL A 45 17.73 3.37 -7.61
CA VAL A 45 17.86 3.37 -6.14
C VAL A 45 19.25 2.89 -5.71
N ALA A 46 19.80 1.86 -6.34
CA ALA A 46 21.14 1.36 -6.05
C ALA A 46 22.24 2.38 -6.38
N ALA A 47 22.03 3.19 -7.43
CA ALA A 47 22.92 4.29 -7.80
C ALA A 47 22.72 5.55 -6.94
N GLY A 48 21.69 5.61 -6.09
CA GLY A 48 21.30 6.82 -5.35
C GLY A 48 20.71 7.92 -6.24
N ASP A 49 20.35 7.61 -7.48
CA ASP A 49 19.77 8.55 -8.44
C ASP A 49 18.25 8.58 -8.32
N TYR A 50 17.77 9.34 -7.33
CA TYR A 50 16.34 9.48 -7.10
C TYR A 50 15.62 10.25 -8.21
N ALA A 51 16.33 11.04 -9.03
CA ALA A 51 15.73 11.71 -10.18
C ALA A 51 15.37 10.68 -11.27
N ALA A 52 16.28 9.73 -11.54
CA ALA A 52 16.02 8.61 -12.44
C ALA A 52 14.91 7.68 -11.91
N ALA A 53 14.74 7.56 -10.59
CA ALA A 53 13.66 6.78 -9.99
C ALA A 53 12.25 7.37 -10.21
N ILE A 54 12.12 8.67 -10.53
CA ILE A 54 10.81 9.31 -10.72
C ILE A 54 10.06 8.73 -11.93
N ALA A 55 10.77 8.50 -13.05
CA ALA A 55 10.16 7.98 -14.27
C ALA A 55 9.44 6.63 -14.04
N PRO A 56 10.09 5.56 -13.54
CA PRO A 56 9.41 4.28 -13.31
C PRO A 56 8.31 4.39 -12.24
N LEU A 57 8.45 5.27 -11.24
CA LEU A 57 7.37 5.52 -10.27
C LEU A 57 6.15 6.18 -10.92
N SER A 58 6.37 7.10 -11.86
CA SER A 58 5.28 7.74 -12.61
C SER A 58 4.57 6.75 -13.54
N GLU A 59 5.31 5.84 -14.17
CA GLU A 59 4.76 4.76 -14.98
C GLU A 59 3.92 3.81 -14.12
N TYR A 60 4.41 3.45 -12.93
CA TYR A 60 3.62 2.68 -11.97
C TYR A 60 2.32 3.40 -11.62
N ALA A 61 2.39 4.69 -11.28
CA ALA A 61 1.22 5.45 -10.90
C ALA A 61 0.16 5.52 -12.02
N ALA A 62 0.61 5.66 -13.27
CA ALA A 62 -0.27 5.68 -14.44
C ALA A 62 -0.86 4.31 -14.77
N GLY A 63 -0.09 3.23 -14.63
CA GLY A 63 -0.54 1.86 -14.88
C GLY A 63 -1.40 1.25 -13.77
N HIS A 64 -1.25 1.75 -12.54
CA HIS A 64 -1.84 1.15 -11.33
C HIS A 64 -2.60 2.16 -10.43
N PRO A 65 -3.46 3.04 -10.98
CA PRO A 65 -4.11 4.09 -10.20
C PRO A 65 -5.02 3.53 -9.09
N ALA A 66 -5.62 2.35 -9.29
CA ALA A 66 -6.47 1.71 -8.29
C ALA A 66 -5.73 1.39 -6.98
N TYR A 67 -4.45 1.02 -7.05
CA TYR A 67 -3.67 0.68 -5.87
C TYR A 67 -3.21 1.92 -5.10
N LEU A 68 -2.97 3.03 -5.80
CA LEU A 68 -2.75 4.34 -5.17
C LEU A 68 -4.02 4.81 -4.45
N LEU A 69 -5.18 4.71 -5.12
CA LEU A 69 -6.46 5.03 -4.51
C LEU A 69 -6.78 4.12 -3.31
N ALA A 70 -6.40 2.83 -3.37
CA ALA A 70 -6.51 1.94 -2.23
C ALA A 70 -5.70 2.43 -1.04
N VAL A 71 -4.44 2.85 -1.22
CA VAL A 71 -3.65 3.41 -0.11
C VAL A 71 -4.31 4.68 0.45
N LEU A 72 -4.74 5.60 -0.41
CA LEU A 72 -5.37 6.86 0.02
C LEU A 72 -6.70 6.62 0.75
N ALA A 73 -7.55 5.75 0.21
CA ALA A 73 -8.79 5.33 0.86
C ALA A 73 -8.50 4.61 2.18
N GLY A 74 -7.45 3.79 2.21
CA GLY A 74 -6.98 3.10 3.40
C GLY A 74 -6.63 4.06 4.54
N ILE A 75 -5.80 5.06 4.23
CA ILE A 75 -5.44 6.13 5.16
C ILE A 75 -6.69 6.89 5.61
N ALA A 76 -7.54 7.31 4.68
CA ALA A 76 -8.77 8.03 4.99
C ALA A 76 -9.68 7.24 5.94
N LEU A 77 -9.84 5.94 5.72
CA LEU A 77 -10.68 5.07 6.56
C LEU A 77 -10.10 4.79 7.94
N VAL A 78 -8.77 4.75 8.07
CA VAL A 78 -8.10 4.63 9.38
C VAL A 78 -8.26 5.91 10.20
N TRP A 79 -8.25 7.07 9.54
CA TRP A 79 -8.29 8.39 10.19
C TRP A 79 -9.71 9.00 10.28
N ALA A 80 -10.69 8.41 9.59
CA ALA A 80 -12.08 8.77 9.73
C ALA A 80 -12.59 8.38 11.14
N GLN A 81 -12.66 9.38 12.02
CA GLN A 81 -13.23 9.26 13.36
C GLN A 81 -14.76 9.31 13.29
#